data_AF-A0A7J4CZG6-F1
#
_entry.id   AF-A0A7J4CZG6-F1
#
_cell.length_a   1.000
_cell.length_b   1.000
_cell.length_c   1.000
_cell.angle_alpha   90.00
_cell.angle_beta   90.00
_cell.angle_gamma   90.00
#
_symmetry.space_group_name_H-M   'P 1'
#
loop_
_entity.id
_entity.type
_entity.pdbx_description
1 polymer ?
#
loop_
_entity_poly.entity_id
_entity_poly.type
_entity_poly.pdbx_seq_one_letter_code
_entity_poly.pdbx_strand_id
1 'polypeptide(L)' 'MYNIKDLVRDVKDYPKPGIVFKDITPVLSDIDALR' A
#
# COMPACT_ATOMS: atom_id res chain seq x y z
N MET A 1 16.49 0.92 -7.25
CA MET A 1 15.26 1.63 -7.66
C MET A 1 14.12 0.79 -7.11
N TYR A 2 13.43 1.26 -6.08
CA TYR A 2 12.31 0.52 -5.49
C TYR A 2 11.13 0.55 -6.45
N ASN A 3 10.39 -0.57 -6.55
CA ASN A 3 9.16 -0.59 -7.32
C ASN A 3 8.02 -0.13 -6.41
N ILE A 4 7.09 0.68 -6.93
CA ILE A 4 5.89 1.10 -6.17
C ILE A 4 5.15 -0.10 -5.58
N LYS A 5 5.18 -1.25 -6.27
CA LYS A 5 4.58 -2.51 -5.78
C LYS A 5 5.17 -3.00 -4.46
N ASP A 6 6.42 -2.67 -4.16
CA ASP A 6 7.10 -3.10 -2.93
C ASP A 6 6.57 -2.33 -1.70
N LEU A 7 5.92 -1.18 -1.93
CA LEU A 7 5.38 -0.30 -0.89
C LEU A 7 3.89 -0.52 -0.62
N VAL A 8 3.19 -1.31 -1.45
CA VAL A 8 1.78 -1.63 -1.24
C VAL A 8 1.66 -2.82 -0.30
N ARG A 9 0.95 -2.64 0.82
CA ARG A 9 0.76 -3.70 1.82
C ARG A 9 -0.65 -4.25 1.77
N ASP A 10 -0.77 -5.55 1.96
CA ASP A 10 -2.06 -6.24 2.01
C ASP A 10 -2.57 -6.33 3.45
N VAL A 11 -3.78 -5.83 3.68
CA VAL A 11 -4.49 -5.92 4.96
C VAL A 11 -5.77 -6.72 4.75
N LYS A 12 -5.81 -7.94 5.29
CA LYS A 12 -6.98 -8.83 5.17
C LYS A 12 -8.13 -8.37 6.07
N ASP A 13 -9.34 -8.59 5.60
CA ASP A 13 -10.61 -8.40 6.32
C ASP A 13 -10.85 -6.96 6.81
N TYR A 14 -10.32 -5.97 6.09
CA TYR A 14 -10.48 -4.55 6.42
C TYR A 14 -11.17 -3.78 5.27
N PRO A 15 -12.13 -2.86 5.58
CA PRO A 15 -12.72 -2.62 6.89
C PRO A 15 -13.80 -3.65 7.28
N LYS A 16 -14.06 -4.63 6.42
CA LYS A 16 -15.06 -5.69 6.64
C LYS A 16 -14.48 -7.04 6.20
N PRO A 17 -14.98 -8.15 6.77
CA PRO A 17 -14.59 -9.50 6.34
C PRO A 17 -14.74 -9.72 4.83
N GLY A 18 -13.79 -10.43 4.23
CA GLY A 18 -13.76 -10.76 2.80
C GLY A 18 -13.08 -9.72 1.90
N ILE A 19 -12.63 -8.58 2.45
CA ILE A 19 -11.91 -7.53 1.69
C ILE A 19 -10.40 -7.65 1.95
N VAL A 20 -9.58 -7.59 0.89
CA VAL A 20 -8.14 -7.35 1.03
C VAL A 20 -7.88 -5.88 0.72
N PHE A 21 -7.71 -5.08 1.75
CA PHE A 21 -7.37 -3.68 1.63
C PHE A 21 -5.90 -3.52 1.21
N LYS A 22 -5.65 -2.60 0.28
CA LYS A 22 -4.32 -2.25 -0.18
C LYS A 22 -3.89 -0.96 0.51
N ASP A 23 -3.04 -1.07 1.51
CA ASP A 23 -2.48 0.08 2.21
C ASP A 23 -1.38 0.72 1.35
N ILE A 24 -1.69 1.91 0.84
CA ILE A 24 -0.77 2.75 0.05
C ILE A 24 -0.11 3.84 0.91
N THR A 25 -0.34 3.88 2.22
CA THR A 25 0.28 4.86 3.12
C THR A 25 1.80 4.91 2.99
N PRO A 26 2.53 3.78 2.79
CA PRO A 26 3.97 3.83 2.55
C PRO A 26 4.35 4.52 1.24
N VAL A 27 3.53 4.37 0.18
CA VAL A 27 3.73 5.07 -1.11
C VAL A 27 3.57 6.58 -0.92
N LEU A 28 2.54 7.00 -0.17
CA LEU A 28 2.27 8.42 0.08
C LEU A 28 3.30 9.09 0.99
N SER A 29 3.98 8.31 1.82
CA SER A 29 5.00 8.80 2.76
C SER A 29 6.39 8.91 2.11
N ASP A 30 6.60 8.29 0.95
CA ASP A 30 7.86 8.31 0.22
C ASP A 30 7.79 9.33 -0.93
N ILE A 31 8.51 10.45 -0.77
CA ILE A 31 8.51 11.52 -1.77
C ILE A 31 9.14 11.08 -3.11
N ASP A 32 10.01 10.07 -3.09
CA ASP A 32 10.61 9.52 -4.30
C ASP A 32 9.64 8.57 -5.03
N ALA A 33 8.66 8.00 -4.32
CA ALA A 33 7.61 7.17 -4.91
C ALA A 33 6.53 8.00 -5.64
N LEU A 34 6.51 9.32 -5.47
CA LEU A 34 5.57 10.26 -6.11
C LEU A 34 6.15 10.96 -7.35
N ARG A 35 7.39 10.66 -7.72
CA ARG A 35 8.12 11.29 -8.84
C ARG A 35 7.95 10.56 -10.17
#